data_AF-A0A0J9WCZ2-F1
#
_entry.id   AF-A0A0J9WCZ2-F1
#
_cell.length_a   1.000
_cell.length_b   1.000
_cell.length_c   1.000
_cell.angle_alpha   90.00
_cell.angle_beta   90.00
_cell.angle_gamma   90.00
#
_symmetry.space_group_name_H-M   'P 1'
#
loop_
_entity.id
_entity.type
_entity.pdbx_description
1 polymer ?
#
loop_
_entity_poly.entity_id
_entity_poly.type
_entity_poly.pdbx_seq_one_letter_code
_entity_poly.pdbx_strand_id
1 'polypeptide(L)'
;MGLVGCGKSTLLYGLLNAVRYNSGQVWLKHRNVSLCEQTPWLVSRSIRHNITCGTALDQHWYDEILDACALVQDLEHLSGRDMHEVGNEGSSLSGG
;
A
#
# COMPACT_ATOMS: atom_id res chain seq x y z
N MET A 1 -7.40 18.90 7.99
CA MET A 1 -8.35 18.12 7.16
C MET A 1 -9.27 19.06 6.40
N GLY A 2 -9.81 18.64 5.24
CA GLY A 2 -10.77 19.41 4.44
C GLY A 2 -11.96 18.55 4.01
N LEU A 3 -13.05 19.19 3.56
CA LEU A 3 -14.34 18.54 3.25
C LEU A 3 -14.21 17.33 2.31
N VAL A 4 -15.14 16.38 2.43
CA VAL A 4 -15.29 15.31 1.42
C VAL A 4 -15.53 15.96 0.06
N GLY A 5 -14.87 15.44 -0.98
CA GLY A 5 -14.97 15.99 -2.34
C GLY A 5 -14.15 17.26 -2.60
N CYS A 6 -13.37 17.78 -1.64
CA CYS A 6 -12.55 18.98 -1.87
C CYS A 6 -11.29 18.76 -2.74
N GLY A 7 -11.19 17.63 -3.46
CA GLY A 7 -10.10 17.37 -4.41
C GLY A 7 -8.79 16.82 -3.83
N LYS A 8 -8.76 16.31 -2.59
CA LYS A 8 -7.53 15.75 -1.98
C LYS A 8 -6.92 14.60 -2.80
N SER A 9 -7.72 13.60 -3.17
CA SER A 9 -7.26 12.48 -3.99
C SER A 9 -6.86 12.96 -5.39
N THR A 10 -7.63 13.88 -5.97
CA THR A 10 -7.30 14.50 -7.26
C THR A 10 -5.96 15.24 -7.22
N LEU A 11 -5.63 15.90 -6.11
CA LEU A 11 -4.34 16.55 -5.92
C LEU A 11 -3.20 15.52 -5.92
N LEU A 12 -3.33 14.41 -5.19
CA LEU A 12 -2.33 13.34 -5.17
C LEU A 12 -2.15 12.70 -6.55
N TYR A 13 -3.23 12.37 -7.25
CA TYR A 13 -3.18 11.87 -8.64
C TYR A 13 -2.61 12.92 -9.60
N GLY A 14 -2.86 14.20 -9.33
CA GLY A 14 -2.25 15.32 -10.02
C GLY A 14 -0.73 15.33 -9.86
N LEU A 15 -0.18 15.02 -8.69
CA LEU A 15 1.27 14.94 -8.52
C LEU A 15 1.87 13.76 -9.31
N LEU A 16 1.15 12.65 -9.45
CA LEU A 16 1.58 11.47 -10.17
C LEU A 16 1.36 11.52 -11.70
N ASN A 17 0.85 12.64 -12.22
CA ASN A 17 0.48 12.79 -13.64
C ASN A 17 -0.58 11.76 -14.09
N ALA A 18 -1.45 11.33 -13.17
CA ALA A 18 -2.55 10.38 -13.43
C ALA A 18 -3.86 11.09 -13.83
N VAL A 19 -3.90 12.42 -13.85
CA VAL A 19 -5.05 13.23 -14.27
C VAL A 19 -4.60 14.33 -15.25
N ARG A 20 -5.52 14.79 -16.11
CA ARG A 20 -5.23 15.87 -17.05
C ARG A 20 -5.17 17.22 -16.34
N TYR A 21 -4.14 18.01 -16.64
CA TYR A 21 -4.05 19.41 -16.21
C TYR A 21 -4.71 20.32 -17.24
N ASN A 22 -5.46 21.32 -16.75
CA ASN A 22 -6.01 22.36 -17.61
C ASN A 22 -4.95 23.43 -17.94
N SER A 23 -4.13 23.81 -16.96
CA SER A 23 -3.04 24.78 -17.09
C SER A 23 -2.03 24.64 -15.95
N GLY A 24 -0.84 25.21 -16.11
CA GLY A 24 0.23 25.17 -15.11
C GLY A 24 1.26 24.05 -15.31
N GLN A 25 2.19 23.93 -14.37
CA GLN A 25 3.25 22.92 -14.38
C GLN A 25 3.42 22.32 -12.99
N VAL A 26 3.68 21.02 -12.93
CA VAL A 26 4.00 20.28 -11.70
C VAL A 26 5.42 19.76 -11.81
N TRP A 27 6.23 20.04 -10.79
CA TRP A 27 7.62 19.61 -10.72
C TRP A 27 7.83 18.72 -9.50
N LEU A 28 8.31 17.50 -9.72
CA LEU A 28 8.73 16.60 -8.65
C LEU A 28 10.24 16.45 -8.68
N LYS A 29 10.88 16.65 -7.52
CA LYS A 29 12.33 16.46 -7.38
C LYS A 29 12.74 15.00 -7.62
N HIS A 30 11.90 14.06 -7.18
CA HIS A 30 12.14 12.62 -7.31
C HIS A 30 11.05 11.99 -8.17
N ARG A 31 11.44 11.07 -9.05
CA ARG A 31 10.51 10.29 -9.89
C ARG A 31 10.08 8.97 -9.25
N ASN A 32 10.79 8.51 -8.23
CA ASN A 32 10.40 7.34 -7.47
C ASN A 32 9.41 7.77 -6.37
N VAL A 33 8.14 7.46 -6.59
CA VAL A 33 7.04 7.86 -5.70
C VAL A 33 6.16 6.64 -5.47
N SER A 34 5.77 6.42 -4.23
CA SER A 34 4.81 5.40 -3.83
C SER A 34 3.50 6.06 -3.41
N LEU A 35 2.37 5.42 -3.68
CA LEU A 35 1.03 5.87 -3.30
C LEU A 35 0.30 4.72 -2.59
N CYS A 36 -0.38 5.06 -1.49
CA CYS A 36 -1.35 4.17 -0.87
C CYS A 36 -2.75 4.64 -1.27
N GLU A 37 -3.52 3.77 -1.90
CA GLU A 37 -4.88 4.07 -2.37
C GLU A 37 -5.89 4.06 -1.23
N GLN A 38 -7.03 4.74 -1.42
CA GLN A 38 -8.12 4.73 -0.44
C GLN A 38 -8.72 3.34 -0.26
N THR A 39 -8.83 2.58 -1.35
CA THR A 39 -9.24 1.18 -1.33
C THR A 39 -7.99 0.33 -1.53
N PRO A 40 -7.63 -0.54 -0.57
CA PRO A 40 -6.46 -1.39 -0.72
C PRO A 40 -6.67 -2.34 -1.90
N TRP A 41 -5.60 -2.60 -2.64
CA TRP A 41 -5.59 -3.57 -3.72
C TRP A 41 -4.61 -4.69 -3.37
N LEU A 42 -5.15 -5.87 -3.10
CA LEU A 42 -4.39 -7.06 -2.72
C LEU A 42 -4.53 -8.12 -3.80
N VAL A 43 -3.41 -8.77 -4.14
CA VAL A 43 -3.39 -9.91 -5.06
C VAL A 43 -3.55 -11.21 -4.26
N SER A 44 -4.16 -12.21 -4.90
CA SER A 44 -4.39 -13.56 -4.33
C SER A 44 -3.07 -14.34 -4.25
N ARG A 45 -2.21 -13.91 -3.32
CA ARG A 45 -0.90 -14.45 -2.94
C ARG A 45 -0.70 -14.23 -1.44
N SER A 46 0.44 -14.69 -0.91
CA SER A 46 0.75 -14.51 0.51
C SER A 46 0.83 -13.04 0.96
N ILE A 47 0.65 -12.80 2.26
CA ILE A 47 0.86 -11.47 2.88
C ILE A 47 2.26 -10.94 2.57
N ARG A 48 3.29 -11.78 2.75
CA ARG A 48 4.69 -11.43 2.41
C ARG A 48 4.83 -10.97 0.96
N HIS A 49 4.16 -11.65 0.02
CA HIS A 49 4.20 -11.25 -1.39
C HIS A 49 3.58 -9.87 -1.62
N ASN A 50 2.42 -9.60 -0.99
CA ASN A 50 1.76 -8.30 -1.09
C ASN A 50 2.59 -7.16 -0.47
N ILE A 51 3.25 -7.39 0.66
CA ILE A 51 4.15 -6.39 1.30
C ILE A 51 5.39 -6.12 0.44
N THR A 52 6.02 -7.18 -0.08
CA THR A 52 7.24 -7.04 -0.89
C THR A 52 6.95 -6.65 -2.35
N CYS A 53 5.68 -6.62 -2.76
CA CYS A 53 5.29 -6.45 -4.16
C CYS A 53 6.03 -7.42 -5.11
N GLY A 54 6.41 -8.61 -4.62
CA GLY A 54 7.15 -9.62 -5.37
C GLY A 54 8.65 -9.36 -5.57
N THR A 55 9.24 -8.35 -4.91
CA THR A 55 10.70 -8.16 -4.92
C THR A 55 11.42 -9.19 -4.04
N ALA A 56 12.74 -9.29 -4.18
CA ALA A 56 13.56 -10.10 -3.27
C ALA A 56 13.36 -9.63 -1.82
N LEU A 57 13.31 -10.60 -0.90
CA LEU A 57 13.11 -10.34 0.52
C LEU A 57 14.45 -9.93 1.17
N ASP A 58 14.50 -8.72 1.69
CA ASP A 58 15.48 -8.32 2.70
C ASP A 58 14.87 -8.59 4.07
N GLN A 59 15.35 -9.64 4.75
CA GLN A 59 14.75 -10.07 6.01
C GLN A 59 14.82 -9.01 7.10
N HIS A 60 15.94 -8.28 7.20
CA HIS A 60 16.13 -7.26 8.24
C HIS A 60 15.15 -6.10 8.04
N TRP A 61 15.07 -5.59 6.81
CA TRP A 61 14.15 -4.50 6.50
C TRP A 61 12.68 -4.91 6.60
N TYR A 62 12.38 -6.16 6.22
CA TYR A 62 11.04 -6.71 6.34
C TYR A 62 10.59 -6.79 7.80
N ASP A 63 11.44 -7.30 8.69
CA ASP A 63 11.13 -7.40 10.12
C ASP A 63 10.95 -6.01 10.76
N GLU A 64 11.78 -5.02 10.37
CA GLU A 64 11.61 -3.62 10.81
C GLU A 64 10.26 -3.02 10.35
N ILE A 65 9.83 -3.29 9.12
CA ILE A 65 8.53 -2.82 8.61
C ILE A 65 7.38 -3.49 9.36
N LEU A 66 7.47 -4.80 9.64
CA LEU A 66 6.42 -5.51 10.37
C LEU A 66 6.22 -4.93 11.77
N ASP A 67 7.31 -4.59 12.47
CA ASP A 67 7.27 -3.94 13.78
C ASP A 67 6.73 -2.51 13.67
N ALA A 68 7.24 -1.70 12.74
CA ALA A 68 6.82 -0.32 12.54
C ALA A 68 5.33 -0.19 12.15
N CYS A 69 4.79 -1.17 11.42
CA CYS A 69 3.37 -1.25 11.06
C CYS A 69 2.53 -2.03 12.07
N ALA A 70 3.11 -2.48 13.20
CA ALA A 70 2.46 -3.26 14.25
C ALA A 70 1.81 -4.57 13.77
N LEU A 71 2.29 -5.15 12.66
CA LEU A 71 1.73 -6.36 12.03
C LEU A 71 2.17 -7.66 12.70
N VAL A 72 3.19 -7.63 13.56
CA VAL A 72 3.78 -8.85 14.17
C VAL A 72 2.71 -9.67 14.90
N GLN A 73 1.89 -9.01 15.74
CA GLN A 73 0.85 -9.70 16.51
C GLN A 73 -0.27 -10.24 15.61
N ASP A 74 -0.68 -9.50 14.57
CA ASP A 74 -1.72 -9.96 13.65
C ASP A 74 -1.26 -11.22 12.89
N LEU A 75 0.00 -11.25 12.46
CA LEU A 75 0.59 -12.41 11.78
C LEU A 75 0.67 -13.65 12.69
N GLU A 76 0.86 -13.50 13.99
CA GLU A 76 0.90 -14.64 14.92
C GLU A 76 -0.45 -15.35 15.05
N HIS A 77 -1.56 -14.63 14.84
CA HIS A 77 -2.91 -15.19 14.87
C HIS A 77 -3.29 -15.92 13.57
N LEU A 78 -2.54 -15.73 12.48
CA LEU A 78 -2.81 -16.34 11.19
C LEU A 78 -2.09 -17.68 11.03
N SER A 79 -2.81 -18.67 10.48
CA SER A 79 -2.19 -19.93 10.08
C SER A 79 -1.19 -19.68 8.94
N GLY A 80 0.07 -20.10 9.14
CA GLY A 80 1.15 -19.84 8.20
C GLY A 80 1.77 -18.43 8.30
N ARG A 81 1.33 -17.60 9.25
CA ARG A 81 1.86 -16.25 9.50
C ARG A 81 1.88 -15.38 8.24
N ASP A 82 3.04 -14.89 7.84
CA ASP A 82 3.18 -14.05 6.66
C ASP A 82 3.12 -14.82 5.32
N MET A 83 3.16 -16.15 5.37
CA MET A 83 2.87 -17.01 4.23
C MET A 83 1.38 -17.31 4.07
N HIS A 84 0.52 -16.77 4.95
CA HIS A 84 -0.93 -16.89 4.83
C HIS A 84 -1.42 -16.29 3.50
N GLU A 85 -2.29 -17.02 2.80
CA GLU A 85 -2.89 -16.59 1.54
C GLU A 85 -4.02 -15.58 1.79
N VAL A 86 -3.93 -14.42 1.14
CA VAL A 86 -4.85 -13.29 1.33
C VAL A 86 -6.25 -13.54 0.72
N GLY A 87 -6.34 -14.51 -0.21
CA GLY A 87 -7.56 -14.80 -0.96
C GLY A 87 -7.92 -13.69 -1.96
N ASN A 88 -9.10 -13.79 -2.58
CA ASN A 88 -9.54 -12.79 -3.55
C ASN A 88 -9.86 -11.47 -2.85
N GLU A 89 -9.24 -10.39 -3.31
CA GLU A 89 -9.45 -9.02 -2.82
C GLU A 89 -9.30 -8.86 -1.30
N GLY A 90 -8.49 -9.68 -0.65
CA GLY A 90 -8.31 -9.58 0.80
C GLY A 90 -9.36 -10.30 1.63
N SER A 91 -10.15 -11.21 1.06
CA SER A 91 -11.28 -11.85 1.76
C SER A 91 -10.93 -12.56 3.07
N SER A 92 -9.66 -12.96 3.29
CA SER A 92 -9.22 -13.60 4.53
C SER A 92 -8.76 -12.62 5.62
N LEU A 93 -8.70 -11.33 5.33
CA LEU A 93 -8.19 -10.29 6.22
C LEU A 93 -9.30 -9.36 6.72
N SER A 94 -9.03 -8.67 7.83
CA SER A 94 -9.84 -7.53 8.25
C SER A 94 -9.57 -6.32 7.35
N GLY A 95 -10.45 -5.30 7.38
CA GLY A 95 -10.26 -4.07 6.60
C GLY A 95 -9.34 -3.03 7.25
N GLY A 96 -8.63 -3.41 8.32
CA GLY A 96 -7.76 -2.53 9.11
C GLY A 96 -6.32 -2.51 8.62
#